data_AF-A0A7V9N493-F1
#
_entry.id   AF-A0A7V9N493-F1
#
_cell.length_a   1.000
_cell.length_b   1.000
_cell.length_c   1.000
_cell.angle_alpha   90.00
_cell.angle_beta   90.00
_cell.angle_gamma   90.00
#
_symmetry.space_group_name_H-M   'P 1'
#
loop_
_entity.id
_entity.type
_entity.pdbx_description
1 polymer ?
#
loop_
_entity_poly.entity_id
_entity_poly.type
_entity_poly.pdbx_seq_one_letter_code
_entity_poly.pdbx_strand_id
1 'polypeptide(L)'
;MHPHHGVVQDEAESQVRNRFERQLITPILEHLADPAGYGLDPVKGLGVVVPHRAQRADLQEEVPILTLIDPVTGAGTVSAVDTVERFQGGERTVILVGATESDREYLLASGKFLMDPRRLTVALSRAKRKMVLVAARSVFELFSADEETFTNSQLWKNLLRRTCTVPLWTGERGGRRVEVWGNSPTTPWEV
;
A
#
# COMPACT_ATOMS: atom_id res chain seq x y z
N MET A 1 1.33 5.09 -18.60
CA MET A 1 1.66 4.88 -17.18
C MET A 1 0.41 4.37 -16.48
N HIS A 2 0.48 3.31 -15.69
CA HIS A 2 -0.70 2.76 -15.00
C HIS A 2 -1.27 3.79 -14.00
N PRO A 3 -2.60 3.85 -13.80
CA PRO A 3 -3.20 4.76 -12.82
C PRO A 3 -2.69 4.40 -11.42
N HIS A 4 -2.07 5.37 -10.75
CA HIS A 4 -1.63 5.24 -9.37
C HIS A 4 -2.55 6.07 -8.47
N HIS A 5 -2.86 5.57 -7.29
CA HIS A 5 -3.56 6.35 -6.27
C HIS A 5 -2.71 6.38 -5.01
N GLY A 6 -2.65 7.54 -4.35
CA GLY A 6 -2.01 7.74 -3.06
C GLY A 6 -3.07 8.09 -2.01
N VAL A 7 -3.12 7.31 -0.94
CA VAL A 7 -3.93 7.57 0.24
C VAL A 7 -2.97 8.06 1.32
N VAL A 8 -3.10 9.33 1.70
CA VAL A 8 -2.29 9.98 2.74
C VAL A 8 -3.14 10.14 3.98
N GLN A 9 -2.59 9.80 5.14
CA GLN A 9 -3.35 9.75 6.38
C GLN A 9 -2.57 10.29 7.60
N ASP A 10 -3.25 10.81 8.63
CA ASP A 10 -2.63 11.57 9.74
C ASP A 10 -2.46 10.78 11.07
N GLU A 11 -2.56 9.45 11.05
CA GLU A 11 -2.09 8.57 12.13
C GLU A 11 -0.55 8.60 12.18
N ALA A 12 0.04 8.57 13.39
CA ALA A 12 1.43 8.92 13.62
C ALA A 12 2.09 8.17 14.78
N GLU A 13 1.56 7.01 15.18
CA GLU A 13 1.98 6.26 16.37
C GLU A 13 2.42 4.82 16.04
N SER A 14 2.26 4.40 14.79
CA SER A 14 2.47 3.03 14.34
C SER A 14 3.91 2.81 13.87
N GLN A 15 4.49 1.68 14.28
CA GLN A 15 5.86 1.28 13.91
C GLN A 15 5.82 0.06 12.99
N VAL A 16 5.48 -1.11 13.55
CA VAL A 16 5.49 -2.39 12.82
C VAL A 16 4.10 -2.96 12.53
N ARG A 17 3.07 -2.36 13.13
CA ARG A 17 1.65 -2.65 12.89
C ARG A 17 0.89 -1.34 12.87
N ASN A 18 -0.06 -1.22 11.96
CA ASN A 18 -0.92 -0.06 11.80
C ASN A 18 -2.36 -0.51 11.58
N ARG A 19 -3.12 -0.50 12.69
CA ARG A 19 -4.55 -0.85 12.69
C ARG A 19 -5.37 0.13 11.87
N PHE A 20 -4.99 1.41 11.87
CA PHE A 20 -5.70 2.43 11.12
C PHE A 20 -5.54 2.24 9.61
N GLU A 21 -4.31 1.98 9.16
CA GLU A 21 -4.03 1.62 7.76
C GLU A 21 -4.82 0.36 7.35
N ARG A 22 -4.86 -0.68 8.19
CA ARG A 22 -5.71 -1.87 7.96
C ARG A 22 -7.17 -1.47 7.74
N GLN A 23 -7.75 -0.66 8.63
CA GLN A 23 -9.13 -0.21 8.53
C GLN A 23 -9.42 0.59 7.25
N LEU A 24 -8.43 1.32 6.73
CA LEU A 24 -8.56 2.06 5.47
C LEU A 24 -8.53 1.13 4.26
N ILE A 25 -7.71 0.08 4.28
CA ILE A 25 -7.51 -0.78 3.11
C ILE A 25 -8.53 -1.91 2.99
N THR A 26 -9.06 -2.41 4.12
CA THR A 26 -10.10 -3.45 4.12
C THR A 26 -11.27 -3.14 3.16
N PRO A 27 -11.97 -1.99 3.24
CA PRO A 27 -13.09 -1.71 2.35
C PRO A 27 -12.67 -1.59 0.88
N ILE A 28 -11.43 -1.16 0.59
CA ILE A 28 -10.90 -1.12 -0.77
C ILE A 28 -10.74 -2.55 -1.30
N LEU A 29 -10.16 -3.44 -0.49
CA LEU A 29 -9.93 -4.84 -0.84
C LEU A 29 -11.24 -5.60 -1.01
N GLU A 30 -12.21 -5.39 -0.11
CA GLU A 30 -13.55 -5.98 -0.21
C GLU A 30 -14.25 -5.54 -1.51
N HIS A 31 -14.21 -4.26 -1.85
CA HIS A 31 -14.80 -3.77 -3.09
C HIS A 31 -14.12 -4.32 -4.35
N LEU A 32 -12.79 -4.48 -4.32
CA LEU A 32 -12.05 -5.09 -5.44
C LEU A 32 -12.34 -6.59 -5.59
N ALA A 33 -12.61 -7.28 -4.49
CA ALA A 33 -12.90 -8.71 -4.49
C ALA A 33 -14.37 -9.03 -4.76
N ASP A 34 -15.27 -8.06 -4.57
CA ASP A 34 -16.71 -8.24 -4.78
C ASP A 34 -16.99 -8.80 -6.20
N PRO A 35 -17.59 -9.99 -6.31
CA PRO A 35 -17.95 -10.59 -7.60
C PRO A 35 -18.96 -9.77 -8.40
N ALA A 36 -19.77 -8.93 -7.76
CA ALA A 36 -20.68 -8.01 -8.45
C ALA A 36 -19.94 -6.78 -9.03
N GLY A 37 -18.72 -6.53 -8.56
CA GLY A 37 -17.82 -5.48 -9.03
C GLY A 37 -16.68 -6.04 -9.87
N TYR A 38 -15.45 -5.96 -9.36
CA TYR A 38 -14.25 -6.37 -10.10
C TYR A 38 -13.93 -7.87 -9.99
N GLY A 39 -14.43 -8.57 -8.95
CA GLY A 39 -14.23 -10.00 -8.75
C GLY A 39 -12.77 -10.44 -8.69
N LEU A 40 -11.87 -9.61 -8.16
CA LEU A 40 -10.44 -9.92 -8.14
C LEU A 40 -10.11 -10.97 -7.07
N ASP A 41 -9.53 -12.09 -7.50
CA ASP A 41 -9.11 -13.16 -6.60
C ASP A 41 -7.75 -12.88 -5.93
N PRO A 42 -7.46 -13.48 -4.76
CA PRO A 42 -6.18 -13.32 -4.04
C PRO A 42 -4.95 -13.96 -4.72
N VAL A 43 -5.13 -14.76 -5.78
CA VAL A 43 -4.04 -15.49 -6.47
C VAL A 43 -3.45 -14.67 -7.63
N LYS A 44 -4.29 -14.00 -8.43
CA LYS A 44 -3.88 -13.22 -9.62
C LYS A 44 -4.51 -11.83 -9.68
N GLY A 45 -5.62 -11.62 -8.99
CA GLY A 45 -6.39 -10.37 -8.99
C GLY A 45 -5.76 -9.30 -8.12
N LEU A 46 -5.81 -9.49 -6.80
CA LEU A 46 -5.36 -8.51 -5.80
C LEU A 46 -4.11 -9.00 -5.06
N GLY A 47 -3.31 -8.04 -4.58
CA GLY A 47 -2.20 -8.31 -3.67
C GLY A 47 -1.91 -7.12 -2.78
N VAL A 48 -1.38 -7.40 -1.59
CA VAL A 48 -1.00 -6.40 -0.59
C VAL A 48 0.47 -6.59 -0.24
N VAL A 49 1.23 -5.49 -0.26
CA VAL A 49 2.64 -5.47 0.09
C VAL A 49 2.83 -4.57 1.29
N VAL A 50 3.41 -5.09 2.36
CA VAL A 50 3.70 -4.35 3.60
C VAL A 50 5.14 -4.59 4.05
N PRO A 51 5.80 -3.64 4.72
CA PRO A 51 7.20 -3.84 5.13
C PRO A 51 7.40 -4.83 6.26
N HIS A 52 6.42 -4.95 7.15
CA HIS A 52 6.58 -5.66 8.42
C HIS A 52 5.79 -6.96 8.43
N ARG A 53 6.45 -8.04 8.89
CA ARG A 53 5.77 -9.33 9.10
C ARG A 53 4.65 -9.24 10.13
N ALA A 54 4.76 -8.30 11.08
CA ALA A 54 3.75 -8.05 12.09
C ALA A 54 2.47 -7.49 11.45
N GLN A 55 2.58 -6.48 10.56
CA GLN A 55 1.46 -6.00 9.75
C GLN A 55 0.91 -7.08 8.81
N ARG A 56 1.79 -7.88 8.19
CA ARG A 56 1.37 -8.99 7.35
C ARG A 56 0.45 -9.95 8.11
N ALA A 57 0.90 -10.41 9.29
CA ALA A 57 0.13 -11.34 10.12
C ALA A 57 -1.21 -10.72 10.54
N ASP A 58 -1.19 -9.46 10.95
CA ASP A 58 -2.39 -8.70 11.31
C ASP A 58 -3.42 -8.63 10.16
N LEU A 59 -2.95 -8.41 8.92
CA LEU A 59 -3.81 -8.42 7.74
C LEU A 59 -4.32 -9.82 7.36
N GLN A 60 -3.51 -10.86 7.53
CA GLN A 60 -3.93 -12.24 7.28
C GLN A 60 -5.05 -12.68 8.24
N GLU A 61 -4.96 -12.25 9.49
CA GLU A 61 -5.90 -12.59 10.55
C GLU A 61 -7.23 -11.83 10.40
N GLU A 62 -7.17 -10.55 10.05
CA GLU A 62 -8.31 -9.64 10.18
C GLU A 62 -8.98 -9.30 8.84
N VAL A 63 -8.39 -9.71 7.72
CA VAL A 63 -8.92 -9.44 6.37
C VAL A 63 -9.04 -10.77 5.60
N PRO A 64 -10.14 -11.53 5.81
CA PRO A 64 -10.28 -12.89 5.30
C PRO A 64 -10.11 -13.02 3.79
N ILE A 65 -10.50 -11.99 3.02
CA ILE A 65 -10.40 -12.01 1.56
C ILE A 65 -8.96 -12.07 1.03
N LEU A 66 -7.97 -11.78 1.87
CA LEU A 66 -6.55 -11.91 1.52
C LEU A 66 -6.04 -13.35 1.63
N THR A 67 -6.79 -14.26 2.25
CA THR A 67 -6.33 -15.63 2.50
C THR A 67 -7.33 -16.63 1.92
N LEU A 68 -6.87 -17.50 1.02
CA LEU A 68 -7.65 -18.67 0.63
C LEU A 68 -7.51 -19.73 1.72
N ILE A 69 -8.65 -20.20 2.22
CA ILE A 69 -8.71 -21.26 3.21
C ILE A 69 -9.15 -22.54 2.51
N ASP A 70 -8.44 -23.62 2.75
CA ASP A 70 -8.84 -24.95 2.32
C ASP A 70 -10.13 -25.36 3.06
N PRO A 71 -11.22 -25.67 2.35
CA PRO A 71 -12.52 -25.93 2.97
C PRO A 71 -12.57 -27.24 3.77
N VAL A 72 -11.62 -28.16 3.57
CA VAL A 72 -11.57 -29.47 4.22
C VAL A 72 -10.76 -29.40 5.51
N THR A 73 -9.61 -28.73 5.47
CA THR A 73 -8.64 -28.68 6.57
C THR A 73 -8.74 -27.40 7.40
N GLY A 74 -9.38 -26.35 6.87
CA GLY A 74 -9.38 -25.01 7.47
C GLY A 74 -8.03 -24.31 7.40
N ALA A 75 -7.04 -24.86 6.70
CA ALA A 75 -5.71 -24.30 6.59
C ALA A 75 -5.62 -23.20 5.51
N GLY A 76 -4.86 -22.14 5.77
CA GLY A 76 -4.54 -21.14 4.75
C GLY A 76 -3.65 -21.70 3.64
N THR A 77 -4.12 -21.66 2.40
CA THR A 77 -3.44 -22.22 1.21
C THR A 77 -2.71 -21.16 0.40
N VAL A 78 -3.26 -19.95 0.30
CA VAL A 78 -2.67 -18.83 -0.44
C VAL A 78 -2.89 -17.55 0.36
N SER A 79 -1.87 -16.69 0.41
CA SER A 79 -1.95 -15.34 0.97
C SER A 79 -1.66 -14.31 -0.11
N ALA A 80 -2.60 -13.40 -0.33
CA ALA A 80 -2.43 -12.23 -1.18
C ALA A 80 -1.62 -11.12 -0.50
N VAL A 81 -1.26 -11.26 0.78
CA VAL A 81 -0.43 -10.31 1.51
C VAL A 81 0.93 -10.89 1.83
N ASP A 82 2.01 -10.15 1.53
CA ASP A 82 3.34 -10.48 2.00
C ASP A 82 4.25 -9.26 2.16
N THR A 83 5.45 -9.49 2.72
CA THR A 83 6.50 -8.49 2.70
C THR A 83 7.12 -8.36 1.32
N VAL A 84 7.71 -7.21 1.03
CA VAL A 84 8.27 -6.90 -0.30
C VAL A 84 9.29 -7.92 -0.76
N GLU A 85 10.13 -8.39 0.15
CA GLU A 85 11.17 -9.39 -0.11
C GLU A 85 10.58 -10.79 -0.35
N ARG A 86 9.40 -11.04 0.22
CA ARG A 86 8.75 -12.34 0.23
C ARG A 86 7.55 -12.45 -0.68
N PHE A 87 7.10 -11.37 -1.29
CA PHE A 87 6.00 -11.36 -2.25
C PHE A 87 6.39 -12.17 -3.49
N GLN A 88 6.27 -13.49 -3.35
CA GLN A 88 6.61 -14.51 -4.32
C GLN A 88 5.35 -14.96 -5.05
N GLY A 89 5.51 -15.27 -6.34
CA GLY A 89 4.40 -15.60 -7.22
C GLY A 89 3.81 -14.37 -7.90
N GLY A 90 4.58 -13.77 -8.82
CA GLY A 90 4.10 -12.95 -9.94
C GLY A 90 3.43 -11.60 -9.62
N GLU A 91 3.19 -10.85 -10.69
CA GLU A 91 2.41 -9.60 -10.69
C GLU A 91 0.91 -9.88 -10.43
N ARG A 92 0.20 -8.94 -9.83
CA ARG A 92 -1.27 -8.93 -9.63
C ARG A 92 -1.92 -7.86 -10.48
N THR A 93 -3.21 -8.02 -10.77
CA THR A 93 -3.98 -6.98 -11.47
C THR A 93 -3.94 -5.66 -10.70
N VAL A 94 -4.17 -5.71 -9.39
CA VAL A 94 -4.06 -4.57 -8.47
C VAL A 94 -3.11 -4.92 -7.33
N ILE A 95 -2.19 -4.01 -7.01
CA ILE A 95 -1.37 -4.09 -5.81
C ILE A 95 -1.71 -2.91 -4.90
N LEU A 96 -1.98 -3.20 -3.64
CA LEU A 96 -1.99 -2.22 -2.58
C LEU A 96 -0.66 -2.27 -1.83
N VAL A 97 -0.02 -1.13 -1.64
CA VAL A 97 1.19 -0.99 -0.85
C VAL A 97 0.82 -0.24 0.42
N GLY A 98 1.03 -0.87 1.57
CA GLY A 98 0.86 -0.25 2.87
C GLY A 98 2.22 0.13 3.46
N ALA A 99 2.42 1.40 3.81
CA ALA A 99 3.66 1.86 4.40
C ALA A 99 3.83 1.41 5.86
N THR A 100 2.72 1.18 6.58
CA THR A 100 2.66 0.75 7.99
C THR A 100 3.24 1.75 8.99
N GLU A 101 4.49 2.15 8.80
CA GLU A 101 5.23 3.07 9.65
C GLU A 101 4.62 4.47 9.57
N SER A 102 4.34 5.05 10.73
CA SER A 102 3.79 6.39 10.87
C SER A 102 4.40 7.18 12.03
N ASP A 103 4.95 6.48 13.03
CA ASP A 103 5.71 7.10 14.11
C ASP A 103 6.98 7.78 13.59
N ARG A 104 7.10 9.07 13.84
CA ARG A 104 8.18 9.90 13.29
C ARG A 104 9.55 9.51 13.84
N GLU A 105 9.64 9.21 15.13
CA GLU A 105 10.91 8.83 15.76
C GLU A 105 11.40 7.49 15.21
N TYR A 106 10.51 6.50 15.11
CA TYR A 106 10.81 5.22 14.49
C TYR A 106 11.22 5.35 13.02
N LEU A 107 10.52 6.17 12.25
CA LEU A 107 10.85 6.42 10.85
C LEU A 107 12.28 6.99 10.69
N LEU A 108 12.69 7.92 11.56
CA LEU A 108 14.05 8.49 11.56
C LEU A 108 15.10 7.47 11.98
N ALA A 109 14.80 6.63 12.98
CA ALA A 109 15.77 5.69 13.53
C ALA A 109 15.87 4.38 12.73
N SER A 110 14.81 3.96 12.04
CA SER A 110 14.63 2.57 11.59
C SER A 110 13.72 2.39 10.37
N GLY A 111 13.27 3.46 9.71
CA GLY A 111 12.33 3.41 8.58
C GLY A 111 12.91 2.81 7.29
N LYS A 112 13.22 1.51 7.29
CA LYS A 112 14.02 0.86 6.24
C LYS A 112 13.27 0.62 4.93
N PHE A 113 11.95 0.62 4.95
CA PHE A 113 11.16 0.27 3.77
C PHE A 113 11.08 1.37 2.74
N LEU A 114 10.65 2.56 3.17
CA LEU A 114 10.51 3.73 2.31
C LEU A 114 11.87 4.30 1.89
N MET A 115 12.93 3.93 2.60
CA MET A 115 14.31 4.34 2.34
C MET A 115 15.06 3.42 1.36
N ASP A 116 14.49 2.26 0.97
CA ASP A 116 15.11 1.35 -0.01
C ASP A 116 14.40 1.44 -1.39
N PRO A 117 15.01 2.09 -2.39
CA PRO A 117 14.40 2.30 -3.71
C PRO A 117 14.21 0.99 -4.49
N ARG A 118 14.92 -0.08 -4.13
CA ARG A 118 14.74 -1.40 -4.75
C ARG A 118 13.40 -2.00 -4.31
N ARG A 119 13.04 -1.84 -3.04
CA ARG A 119 11.75 -2.30 -2.49
C ARG A 119 10.58 -1.58 -3.15
N LEU A 120 10.74 -0.29 -3.43
CA LEU A 120 9.80 0.50 -4.23
C LEU A 120 9.63 -0.06 -5.64
N THR A 121 10.74 -0.23 -6.35
CA THR A 121 10.72 -0.68 -7.75
C THR A 121 10.07 -2.07 -7.84
N VAL A 122 10.35 -2.94 -6.88
CA VAL A 122 9.67 -4.23 -6.75
C VAL A 122 8.18 -4.02 -6.55
N ALA A 123 7.75 -3.28 -5.53
CA ALA A 123 6.31 -3.08 -5.25
C ALA A 123 5.55 -2.50 -6.46
N LEU A 124 6.12 -1.51 -7.17
CA LEU A 124 5.57 -0.95 -8.39
C LEU A 124 5.44 -2.00 -9.51
N SER A 125 6.50 -2.78 -9.73
CA SER A 125 6.54 -3.78 -10.79
C SER A 125 5.55 -4.92 -10.58
N ARG A 126 5.01 -5.10 -9.37
CA ARG A 126 4.01 -6.14 -9.09
C ARG A 126 2.61 -5.77 -9.58
N ALA A 127 2.33 -4.52 -9.91
CA ALA A 127 1.01 -4.09 -10.38
C ALA A 127 0.90 -4.16 -11.91
N LYS A 128 -0.01 -4.99 -12.44
CA LYS A 128 -0.29 -5.07 -13.89
C LYS A 128 -1.16 -3.92 -14.39
N ARG A 129 -2.08 -3.43 -13.56
CA ARG A 129 -3.05 -2.39 -13.97
C ARG A 129 -3.11 -1.21 -13.03
N LYS A 130 -3.07 -1.43 -11.72
CA LYS A 130 -3.24 -0.35 -10.73
C LYS A 130 -2.41 -0.61 -9.48
N MET A 131 -1.79 0.46 -8.98
CA MET A 131 -1.17 0.48 -7.66
C MET A 131 -1.90 1.50 -6.78
N VAL A 132 -2.23 1.11 -5.55
CA VAL A 132 -2.71 2.00 -4.50
C VAL A 132 -1.68 2.03 -3.39
N LEU A 133 -1.08 3.19 -3.12
CA LEU A 133 -0.22 3.38 -1.95
C LEU A 133 -1.06 3.94 -0.81
N VAL A 134 -0.89 3.41 0.40
CA VAL A 134 -1.42 3.97 1.64
C VAL A 134 -0.24 4.26 2.57
N ALA A 135 -0.11 5.51 3.00
CA ALA A 135 1.01 5.94 3.83
C ALA A 135 0.63 7.10 4.75
N ALA A 136 1.25 7.13 5.94
CA ALA A 136 1.12 8.25 6.84
C ALA A 136 1.72 9.54 6.27
N ARG A 137 1.20 10.69 6.67
CA ARG A 137 1.76 11.99 6.26
C ARG A 137 3.21 12.15 6.73
N SER A 138 3.52 11.63 7.91
CA SER A 138 4.86 11.64 8.49
C SER A 138 5.91 11.06 7.54
N VAL A 139 5.59 9.99 6.78
CA VAL A 139 6.45 9.42 5.73
C VAL A 139 6.91 10.47 4.71
N PHE A 140 6.02 11.37 4.31
CA PHE A 140 6.30 12.43 3.33
C PHE A 140 7.01 13.64 3.93
N GLU A 141 6.92 13.83 5.24
CA GLU A 141 7.46 14.99 5.99
C GLU A 141 8.84 14.73 6.62
N LEU A 142 9.40 13.53 6.45
CA LEU A 142 10.77 13.24 6.88
C LEU A 142 11.77 14.00 6.00
N PHE A 143 12.28 15.12 6.48
CA PHE A 143 13.52 15.69 5.96
C PHE A 143 14.67 14.97 6.66
N SER A 144 15.30 13.98 6.02
CA SER A 144 16.46 13.31 6.60
C SER A 144 17.70 14.20 6.53
N ALA A 145 18.50 14.19 7.60
CA ALA A 145 19.79 14.89 7.69
C ALA A 145 20.95 14.14 6.99
N ASP A 146 20.68 12.93 6.48
CA ASP A 146 21.63 12.09 5.75
C ASP A 146 21.33 12.15 4.24
N GLU A 147 22.32 12.53 3.43
CA GLU A 147 22.19 12.83 1.98
C GLU A 147 21.76 11.61 1.14
N GLU A 148 22.21 10.40 1.50
CA GLU A 148 21.90 9.17 0.76
C GLU A 148 20.47 8.69 1.07
N THR A 149 20.11 8.65 2.36
CA THR A 149 18.76 8.40 2.84
C THR A 149 17.77 9.45 2.32
N PHE A 150 18.22 10.70 2.17
CA PHE A 150 17.44 11.77 1.55
C PHE A 150 17.20 11.47 0.07
N THR A 151 18.22 11.11 -0.70
CA THR A 151 18.09 10.84 -2.14
C THR A 151 17.13 9.67 -2.42
N ASN A 152 17.14 8.63 -1.59
CA ASN A 152 16.26 7.47 -1.75
C ASN A 152 14.80 7.74 -1.33
N SER A 153 14.57 8.44 -0.22
CA SER A 153 13.22 8.87 0.17
C SER A 153 12.62 9.87 -0.81
N GLN A 154 13.45 10.70 -1.45
CA GLN A 154 13.03 11.57 -2.53
C GLN A 154 12.47 10.79 -3.72
N LEU A 155 12.86 9.53 -3.95
CA LEU A 155 12.33 8.76 -5.08
C LEU A 155 10.84 8.42 -4.91
N TRP A 156 10.40 7.97 -3.72
CA TRP A 156 8.98 7.80 -3.40
C TRP A 156 8.22 9.13 -3.43
N LYS A 157 8.77 10.14 -2.74
CA LYS A 157 8.13 11.48 -2.68
C LYS A 157 7.97 12.07 -4.07
N ASN A 158 8.99 11.97 -4.92
CA ASN A 158 8.96 12.48 -6.29
C ASN A 158 8.06 11.65 -7.19
N LEU A 159 8.07 10.32 -7.08
CA LEU A 159 7.16 9.46 -7.84
C LEU A 159 5.71 9.84 -7.53
N LEU A 160 5.33 9.89 -6.25
CA LEU A 160 3.95 10.19 -5.87
C LEU A 160 3.57 11.64 -6.12
N ARG A 161 4.48 12.61 -5.88
CA ARG A 161 4.24 14.02 -6.24
C ARG A 161 4.11 14.24 -7.74
N ARG A 162 4.70 13.38 -8.58
CA ARG A 162 4.61 13.49 -10.04
C ARG A 162 3.44 12.69 -10.61
N THR A 163 3.11 11.56 -10.01
CA THR A 163 2.00 10.72 -10.48
C THR A 163 0.71 11.11 -9.81
N CYS A 164 0.63 11.16 -8.48
CA CYS A 164 -0.60 11.43 -7.72
C CYS A 164 -0.80 12.93 -7.44
N THR A 165 -1.03 13.73 -8.48
CA THR A 165 -1.14 15.21 -8.40
C THR A 165 -2.56 15.74 -8.25
N VAL A 166 -3.58 14.93 -8.55
CA VAL A 166 -4.98 15.37 -8.53
C VAL A 166 -5.64 14.94 -7.22
N PRO A 167 -6.17 15.87 -6.40
CA PRO A 167 -6.96 15.51 -5.25
C PRO A 167 -8.29 14.89 -5.71
N LEU A 168 -8.54 13.66 -5.28
CA LEU A 168 -9.77 12.93 -5.58
C LEU A 168 -10.77 13.01 -4.43
N TRP A 169 -10.29 12.98 -3.19
CA TRP A 169 -11.13 13.04 -2.01
C TRP A 169 -10.35 13.48 -0.77
N THR A 170 -11.01 14.17 0.15
CA THR A 170 -10.48 14.51 1.47
C THR A 170 -11.59 14.36 2.50
N GLY A 171 -11.26 13.85 3.67
CA GLY A 171 -12.19 13.77 4.79
C GLY A 171 -11.56 13.15 6.03
N GLU A 172 -12.42 12.72 6.94
CA GLU A 172 -12.01 12.08 8.18
C GLU A 172 -12.45 10.60 8.20
N ARG A 173 -11.60 9.76 8.78
CA ARG A 173 -11.86 8.35 9.10
C ARG A 173 -11.25 8.05 10.46
N GLY A 174 -12.04 7.49 11.38
CA GLY A 174 -11.55 7.09 12.70
C GLY A 174 -10.84 8.21 13.49
N GLY A 175 -11.31 9.46 13.40
CA GLY A 175 -10.68 10.60 14.09
C GLY A 175 -9.42 11.14 13.41
N ARG A 176 -9.02 10.60 12.25
CA ARG A 176 -7.81 11.00 11.53
C ARG A 176 -8.19 11.51 10.14
N ARG A 177 -7.53 12.58 9.70
CA ARG A 177 -7.67 13.11 8.35
C ARG A 177 -7.06 12.13 7.34
N VAL A 178 -7.73 11.99 6.21
CA VAL A 178 -7.34 11.13 5.09
C VAL A 178 -7.56 11.89 3.78
N GLU A 179 -6.59 11.80 2.88
CA GLU A 179 -6.60 12.41 1.55
C GLU A 179 -6.31 11.35 0.51
N VAL A 180 -7.08 11.34 -0.57
CA VAL A 180 -6.90 10.44 -1.71
C VAL A 180 -6.50 11.29 -2.91
N TRP A 181 -5.39 10.88 -3.52
CA TRP A 181 -4.77 11.53 -4.66
C TRP A 181 -4.70 10.54 -5.81
N GLY A 182 -4.86 11.01 -7.04
CA GLY A 182 -4.77 10.22 -8.25
C GLY A 182 -3.94 10.92 -9.32
N ASN A 183 -3.73 10.23 -10.43
CA ASN A 183 -3.05 10.82 -11.59
C ASN A 183 -3.92 11.86 -12.28
N SER A 184 -3.28 12.90 -12.84
CA SER A 184 -3.94 13.72 -13.87
C SER A 184 -4.50 12.78 -14.94
N PRO A 185 -5.77 12.95 -15.34
CA PRO A 185 -6.33 12.15 -16.41
C PRO A 185 -5.45 12.34 -17.63
N THR A 186 -4.75 11.29 -18.04
CA THR A 186 -4.19 11.23 -19.38
C THR A 186 -5.38 11.35 -20.33
N THR A 187 -5.27 12.24 -21.32
CA THR A 187 -6.22 12.41 -22.42
C THR A 187 -6.84 11.07 -22.81
N PRO A 188 -8.18 10.98 -23.01
CA PRO A 188 -8.83 9.71 -23.31
C PRO A 188 -8.10 9.01 -24.46
N TRP A 189 -7.92 7.70 -24.35
CA TRP A 189 -7.44 6.90 -25.47
C TRP A 189 -8.37 7.16 -26.66
N GLU A 190 -7.84 7.72 -27.74
CA GLU A 190 -8.57 7.73 -29.00
C GLU A 190 -8.69 6.25 -29.45
N VAL A 191 -9.92 5.90 -29.80
CA VAL A 191 -10.42 4.56 -30.15
C VAL A 191 -9.73 4.01 -31.38
#